data_AF-A0A0R1JA09-F1
#
_entry.id   AF-A0A0R1JA09-F1
#
_cell.length_a   1.000
_cell.length_b   1.000
_cell.length_c   1.000
_cell.angle_alpha   90.00
_cell.angle_beta   90.00
_cell.angle_gamma   90.00
#
_symmetry.space_group_name_H-M   'P 1'
#
loop_
_entity.id
_entity.type
_entity.pdbx_description
1 polymer ?
#
loop_
_entity_poly.entity_id
_entity_poly.type
_entity_poly.pdbx_seq_one_letter_code
_entity_poly.pdbx_strand_id
1 'polypeptide(L)'
;MKFALTSPAFLSGLLVILAAYGKIQNVVNKQVYKFAEAEMQHLGILIIIAGFIFVLLLFYIISVLSLIAKYYHFNLVKNNNKFQMEYGFFKTKKTTISMNRVQAVVVKQTLLRRLLNIASVKLVIISNSKKEDTEKDIIVMPVIEKANLESFLGKFFPSIPISNLEVKKASSKTFYYDLRNAIIISVLVDVVLGIMAYRITWLLAVIILLSGLIFVGPAYLKARRSGLAIMDKHFLYLQNNQFFSKNTYFIPRESIQLIERRQSVWLAKKSFAHLRLNCRSGNGERIIAVKYLPEELIDEVVDWY
;
A
#
# COMPACT_ATOMS: atom_id res chain seq x y z
N MET A 1 -7.89 35.27 -17.41
CA MET A 1 -7.92 33.98 -18.13
C MET A 1 -8.71 32.85 -17.43
N LYS A 2 -9.61 33.13 -16.47
CA LYS A 2 -10.47 32.09 -15.84
C LYS A 2 -11.97 32.18 -16.21
N PHE A 3 -12.35 33.19 -17.01
CA PHE A 3 -13.74 33.46 -17.41
C PHE A 3 -14.11 32.83 -18.78
N ALA A 4 -13.11 32.49 -19.61
CA ALA A 4 -13.36 31.91 -20.94
C ALA A 4 -13.77 30.42 -20.89
N LEU A 5 -13.42 29.70 -19.82
CA LEU A 5 -13.73 28.28 -19.62
C LEU A 5 -15.16 28.01 -19.11
N THR A 6 -15.90 29.05 -18.70
CA THR A 6 -17.28 28.94 -18.19
C THR A 6 -18.32 29.52 -19.15
N SER A 7 -17.89 29.96 -20.34
CA SER A 7 -18.77 30.51 -21.37
C SER A 7 -19.38 29.39 -22.23
N PRO A 8 -20.68 29.45 -22.57
CA PRO A 8 -21.34 28.52 -23.50
C PRO A 8 -20.66 28.46 -24.89
N ALA A 9 -19.76 29.39 -25.22
CA ALA A 9 -19.02 29.41 -26.47
C ALA A 9 -18.11 28.18 -26.70
N PHE A 10 -17.67 27.51 -25.63
CA PHE A 10 -16.93 26.24 -25.76
C PHE A 10 -17.83 25.11 -26.30
N LEU A 11 -19.13 25.13 -25.98
CA LEU A 11 -20.08 24.15 -26.50
C LEU A 11 -20.32 24.32 -28.00
N SER A 12 -20.34 25.55 -28.52
CA SER A 12 -20.43 25.80 -29.97
C SER A 12 -19.17 25.35 -30.71
N GLY A 13 -17.98 25.57 -30.14
CA GLY A 13 -16.73 25.00 -30.67
C GLY A 13 -16.74 23.47 -30.69
N LEU A 14 -17.23 22.85 -29.62
CA LEU A 14 -17.40 21.39 -29.53
C LEU A 14 -18.42 20.87 -30.56
N LEU A 15 -19.52 21.59 -30.80
CA LEU A 15 -20.53 21.24 -31.80
C LEU A 15 -20.01 21.35 -33.24
N VAL A 16 -19.16 22.33 -33.55
CA VAL A 16 -18.51 22.43 -34.87
C VAL A 16 -17.53 21.28 -35.08
N ILE A 17 -16.77 20.89 -34.05
CA ILE A 17 -15.87 19.74 -34.10
C ILE A 17 -16.65 18.43 -34.28
N LEU A 18 -17.76 18.26 -33.57
CA LEU A 18 -18.66 17.10 -33.71
C LEU A 18 -19.36 17.07 -35.07
N ALA A 19 -19.77 18.23 -35.61
CA ALA A 19 -20.37 18.34 -36.94
C ALA A 19 -19.34 18.08 -38.05
N ALA A 20 -18.10 18.54 -37.88
CA ALA A 20 -16.99 18.23 -38.79
C ALA A 20 -16.65 16.73 -38.74
N TYR A 21 -16.64 16.12 -37.56
CA TYR A 21 -16.47 14.68 -37.38
C TYR A 21 -17.58 13.88 -38.09
N GLY A 22 -18.84 14.28 -37.93
CA GLY A 22 -19.97 13.66 -38.61
C GLY A 22 -19.95 13.83 -40.14
N LYS A 23 -19.46 14.96 -40.66
CA LYS A 23 -19.30 15.19 -42.11
C LYS A 23 -18.15 14.37 -42.70
N ILE A 24 -17.04 14.24 -41.98
CA ILE A 24 -15.89 13.42 -42.40
C ILE A 24 -16.28 11.94 -42.43
N GLN A 25 -17.09 11.49 -41.46
CA GLN A 25 -17.61 10.12 -41.41
C GLN A 25 -18.54 9.78 -42.60
N ASN A 26 -19.27 10.76 -43.14
CA ASN A 26 -20.20 10.57 -44.25
C ASN A 26 -19.55 10.61 -45.64
N VAL A 27 -18.32 11.14 -45.76
CA VAL A 27 -17.56 11.20 -47.03
C VAL A 27 -16.73 9.94 -47.27
N VAL A 28 -16.49 9.14 -46.22
CA VAL A 28 -15.81 7.85 -46.33
C VAL A 28 -16.83 6.77 -46.75
N ASN A 29 -16.74 6.34 -47.99
CA ASN A 29 -17.65 5.41 -48.65
C ASN A 29 -17.83 4.08 -47.86
N LYS A 30 -19.06 3.54 -47.83
CA LYS A 30 -19.43 2.26 -47.17
C LYS A 30 -18.62 1.04 -47.64
N GLN A 31 -17.91 1.13 -48.76
CA GLN A 31 -16.96 0.10 -49.22
C GLN A 31 -15.63 0.09 -48.46
N VAL A 32 -15.15 1.24 -47.96
CA VAL A 32 -13.96 1.31 -47.10
C VAL A 32 -14.27 0.72 -45.73
N TYR A 33 -15.48 0.96 -45.21
CA TYR A 33 -15.95 0.37 -43.96
C TYR A 33 -16.08 -1.16 -44.01
N LYS A 34 -16.54 -1.73 -45.13
CA LYS A 34 -16.66 -3.19 -45.29
C LYS A 34 -15.33 -3.91 -45.53
N PHE A 35 -14.34 -3.25 -46.14
CA PHE A 35 -12.96 -3.77 -46.22
C PHE A 35 -12.17 -3.54 -44.91
N ALA A 36 -12.56 -2.53 -44.12
CA ALA A 36 -12.01 -2.25 -42.81
C ALA A 36 -12.56 -3.15 -41.69
N GLU A 37 -13.75 -3.72 -41.84
CA GLU A 37 -14.44 -4.43 -40.76
C GLU A 37 -13.74 -5.72 -40.30
N ALA A 38 -12.93 -6.37 -41.15
CA ALA A 38 -12.20 -7.59 -40.78
C ALA A 38 -10.82 -7.31 -40.16
N GLU A 39 -10.11 -6.26 -40.59
CA GLU A 39 -8.74 -5.95 -40.13
C GLU A 39 -8.68 -4.80 -39.10
N MET A 40 -9.65 -3.86 -39.11
CA MET A 40 -9.62 -2.65 -38.26
C MET A 40 -10.21 -2.84 -36.86
N GLN A 41 -10.89 -3.96 -36.58
CA GLN A 41 -11.32 -4.26 -35.21
C GLN A 41 -10.12 -4.49 -34.28
N HIS A 42 -9.05 -5.12 -34.79
CA HIS A 42 -7.81 -5.32 -34.05
C HIS A 42 -7.02 -4.03 -33.86
N LEU A 43 -6.98 -3.15 -34.87
CA LEU A 43 -6.30 -1.85 -34.74
C LEU A 43 -7.03 -0.90 -33.78
N GLY A 44 -8.37 -0.87 -33.82
CA GLY A 44 -9.18 -0.05 -32.91
C GLY A 44 -8.98 -0.44 -31.45
N ILE A 45 -8.98 -1.75 -31.14
CA ILE A 45 -8.78 -2.22 -29.78
C ILE A 45 -7.35 -1.95 -29.28
N LEU A 46 -6.34 -2.07 -30.16
CA LEU A 46 -4.95 -1.73 -29.83
C LEU A 46 -4.78 -0.23 -29.56
N ILE A 47 -5.44 0.65 -30.34
CA ILE A 47 -5.42 2.10 -30.10
C ILE A 47 -6.10 2.44 -28.77
N ILE A 48 -7.22 1.80 -28.44
CA ILE A 48 -7.90 1.99 -27.15
C ILE A 48 -7.01 1.53 -25.99
N ILE A 49 -6.38 0.35 -26.10
CA ILE A 49 -5.46 -0.17 -25.09
C ILE A 49 -4.24 0.75 -24.95
N ALA A 50 -3.65 1.19 -26.06
CA ALA A 50 -2.50 2.10 -26.07
C ALA A 50 -2.85 3.47 -25.45
N GLY A 51 -4.02 4.03 -25.80
CA GLY A 51 -4.54 5.26 -25.20
C GLY A 51 -4.77 5.12 -23.70
N PHE A 52 -5.35 3.99 -23.26
CA PHE A 52 -5.54 3.69 -21.85
C PHE A 52 -4.21 3.58 -21.10
N ILE A 53 -3.23 2.86 -21.65
CA ILE A 53 -1.87 2.74 -21.08
C ILE A 53 -1.21 4.12 -21.02
N PHE A 54 -1.33 4.95 -22.06
CA PHE A 54 -0.78 6.29 -22.10
C PHE A 54 -1.36 7.18 -20.99
N VAL A 55 -2.68 7.16 -20.81
CA VAL A 55 -3.35 7.90 -19.72
C VAL A 55 -2.87 7.41 -18.35
N LEU A 56 -2.76 6.10 -18.14
CA LEU A 56 -2.21 5.53 -16.89
C LEU A 56 -0.77 5.98 -16.64
N LEU A 57 0.07 5.98 -17.69
CA LEU A 57 1.45 6.45 -17.61
C LEU A 57 1.52 7.94 -17.25
N LEU A 58 0.67 8.76 -17.84
CA LEU A 58 0.60 10.20 -17.56
C LEU A 58 0.19 10.47 -16.10
N PHE A 59 -0.83 9.76 -15.60
CA PHE A 59 -1.20 9.84 -14.18
C PHE A 59 -0.08 9.37 -13.25
N TYR A 60 0.65 8.31 -13.62
CA TYR A 60 1.79 7.83 -12.87
C TYR A 60 2.92 8.88 -12.81
N ILE A 61 3.28 9.49 -13.95
CA ILE A 61 4.30 10.55 -14.01
C ILE A 61 3.88 11.74 -13.14
N ILE A 62 2.64 12.21 -13.25
CA ILE A 62 2.12 13.30 -12.42
C ILE A 62 2.19 12.94 -10.94
N SER A 63 1.84 11.70 -10.57
CA SER A 63 1.92 11.22 -9.18
C SER A 63 3.35 11.23 -8.64
N VAL A 64 4.32 10.77 -9.45
CA VAL A 64 5.74 10.79 -9.10
C VAL A 64 6.26 12.21 -8.95
N LEU A 65 5.97 13.10 -9.91
CA LEU A 65 6.36 14.51 -9.85
C LEU A 65 5.75 15.22 -8.64
N SER A 66 4.49 14.93 -8.31
CA SER A 66 3.82 15.45 -7.11
C SER A 66 4.52 14.99 -5.83
N LEU A 67 4.95 13.71 -5.76
CA LEU A 67 5.68 13.17 -4.61
C LEU A 67 7.06 13.82 -4.46
N ILE A 68 7.79 14.00 -5.57
CA ILE A 68 9.08 14.69 -5.59
C ILE A 68 8.91 16.13 -5.12
N ALA A 69 7.93 16.86 -5.67
CA ALA A 69 7.65 18.24 -5.25
C ALA A 69 7.24 18.33 -3.76
N LYS A 70 6.50 17.33 -3.24
CA LYS A 70 6.10 17.27 -1.83
C LYS A 70 7.29 17.10 -0.90
N TYR A 71 8.24 16.23 -1.24
CA TYR A 71 9.40 15.91 -0.39
C TYR A 71 10.71 16.53 -0.90
N TYR A 72 10.62 17.58 -1.70
CA TYR A 72 11.79 18.31 -2.19
C TYR A 72 12.55 18.98 -1.04
N HIS A 73 13.88 18.99 -1.11
CA HIS A 73 14.79 19.42 -0.02
C HIS A 73 14.43 18.85 1.35
N PHE A 74 14.11 17.55 1.42
CA PHE A 74 13.83 16.88 2.68
C PHE A 74 15.07 16.90 3.59
N ASN A 75 14.96 17.55 4.74
CA ASN A 75 15.98 17.57 5.77
C ASN A 75 15.42 17.02 7.09
N LEU A 76 16.16 16.14 7.74
CA LEU A 76 15.81 15.55 9.03
C LEU A 76 16.93 15.80 10.04
N VAL A 77 16.63 16.53 11.10
CA VAL A 77 17.56 16.83 12.19
C VAL A 77 16.98 16.30 13.50
N LYS A 78 17.82 15.64 14.30
CA LYS A 78 17.49 15.19 15.65
C LYS A 78 18.19 16.11 16.65
N ASN A 79 17.43 16.80 17.51
CA ASN A 79 17.97 17.67 18.56
C ASN A 79 17.13 17.54 19.84
N ASN A 80 17.75 17.39 21.01
CA ASN A 80 17.10 17.35 22.32
C ASN A 80 15.81 16.52 22.38
N ASN A 81 15.89 15.27 21.91
CA ASN A 81 14.77 14.31 21.87
C ASN A 81 13.57 14.74 20.99
N LYS A 82 13.82 15.60 19.99
CA LYS A 82 12.85 16.04 18.97
C LYS A 82 13.43 15.81 17.58
N PHE A 83 12.56 15.36 16.66
CA PHE A 83 12.83 15.37 15.22
C PHE A 83 12.28 16.63 14.61
N GLN A 84 13.11 17.35 13.87
CA GLN A 84 12.72 18.47 13.04
C GLN A 84 12.84 18.05 11.59
N MET A 85 11.74 18.15 10.85
CA MET A 85 11.70 17.88 9.42
C MET A 85 11.36 19.17 8.68
N GLU A 86 12.07 19.41 7.58
CA GLU A 86 11.78 20.49 6.65
C GLU A 86 11.68 19.89 5.25
N TYR A 87 10.59 20.19 4.53
CA TYR A 87 10.36 19.67 3.17
C TYR A 87 9.35 20.50 2.37
N GLY A 88 9.46 20.47 1.04
CA GLY A 88 8.47 21.02 0.11
C GLY A 88 9.09 21.95 -0.92
N PHE A 89 8.67 21.81 -2.19
CA PHE A 89 9.13 22.63 -3.31
C PHE A 89 8.42 24.00 -3.34
N PHE A 90 7.08 24.00 -3.37
CA PHE A 90 6.29 25.24 -3.47
C PHE A 90 6.09 25.95 -2.13
N LYS A 91 5.97 25.18 -1.05
CA LYS A 91 5.80 25.68 0.32
C LYS A 91 6.62 24.80 1.25
N THR A 92 7.61 25.39 1.91
CA THR A 92 8.42 24.70 2.90
C THR A 92 7.60 24.44 4.15
N LYS A 93 7.28 23.17 4.41
CA LYS A 93 6.62 22.72 5.64
C LYS A 93 7.70 22.35 6.65
N LYS A 94 7.66 22.96 7.83
CA LYS A 94 8.47 22.60 8.99
C LYS A 94 7.61 21.82 9.97
N THR A 95 8.08 20.69 10.46
CA THR A 95 7.33 19.84 11.41
C THR A 95 8.28 19.33 12.49
N THR A 96 7.88 19.54 13.75
CA THR A 96 8.64 19.09 14.92
C THR A 96 7.86 18.01 15.65
N ILE A 97 8.47 16.83 15.82
CA ILE A 97 7.91 15.70 16.55
C ILE A 97 8.77 15.46 17.79
N SER A 98 8.16 15.37 18.96
CA SER A 98 8.85 14.86 20.15
C SER A 98 8.91 13.33 20.10
N MET A 99 10.07 12.75 20.43
CA MET A 99 10.25 11.30 20.47
C MET A 99 9.24 10.61 21.41
N ASN A 100 8.85 11.26 22.50
CA ASN A 100 7.85 10.72 23.45
C ASN A 100 6.46 10.55 22.83
N ARG A 101 6.19 11.16 21.67
CA ARG A 101 4.94 10.99 20.92
C ARG A 101 5.02 9.84 19.92
N VAL A 102 6.19 9.26 19.70
CA VAL A 102 6.39 8.14 18.77
C VAL A 102 5.89 6.86 19.42
N GLN A 103 5.02 6.15 18.72
CA GLN A 103 4.40 4.91 19.16
C GLN A 103 4.93 3.70 18.40
N ALA A 104 5.39 3.89 17.17
CA ALA A 104 6.07 2.84 16.44
C ALA A 104 6.92 3.43 15.31
N VAL A 105 8.04 2.77 15.01
CA VAL A 105 8.80 3.01 13.79
C VAL A 105 8.38 1.98 12.75
N VAL A 106 7.94 2.42 11.58
CA VAL A 106 7.40 1.57 10.51
C VAL A 106 8.22 1.71 9.25
N VAL A 107 8.85 0.62 8.83
CA VAL A 107 9.51 0.52 7.54
C VAL A 107 8.51 -0.05 6.54
N LYS A 108 8.10 0.77 5.56
CA LYS A 108 7.14 0.39 4.52
C LYS A 108 7.83 0.19 3.18
N GLN A 109 7.69 -1.00 2.63
CA GLN A 109 8.20 -1.39 1.31
C GLN A 109 7.04 -1.84 0.41
N THR A 110 6.62 -0.97 -0.50
CA THR A 110 5.64 -1.33 -1.54
C THR A 110 6.26 -2.30 -2.55
N LEU A 111 5.45 -2.89 -3.42
CA LEU A 111 5.93 -3.84 -4.44
C LEU A 111 7.06 -3.23 -5.28
N LEU A 112 6.84 -2.04 -5.83
CA LEU A 112 7.82 -1.33 -6.66
C LEU A 112 9.08 -0.97 -5.88
N ARG A 113 8.94 -0.45 -4.65
CA ARG A 113 10.08 -0.12 -3.80
C ARG A 113 10.95 -1.33 -3.48
N ARG A 114 10.32 -2.49 -3.29
CA ARG A 114 11.03 -3.75 -3.06
C ARG A 114 11.81 -4.20 -4.28
N LEU A 115 11.26 -4.05 -5.50
CA LEU A 115 11.99 -4.34 -6.73
C LEU A 115 13.21 -3.43 -6.89
N LEU A 116 13.10 -2.18 -6.45
CA LEU A 116 14.18 -1.19 -6.46
C LEU A 116 15.07 -1.22 -5.21
N ASN A 117 14.92 -2.20 -4.30
CA ASN A 117 15.66 -2.30 -3.04
C ASN A 117 15.62 -1.04 -2.15
N ILE A 118 14.54 -0.28 -2.21
CA ILE A 118 14.29 0.91 -1.37
C ILE A 118 13.13 0.69 -0.38
N ALA A 119 13.03 1.59 0.59
CA ALA A 119 11.98 1.62 1.60
C ALA A 119 11.59 3.06 1.96
N SER A 120 10.50 3.25 2.70
CA SER A 120 10.29 4.47 3.48
C SER A 120 10.25 4.14 4.96
N VAL A 121 10.73 5.07 5.78
CA VAL A 121 10.57 5.03 7.23
C VAL A 121 9.50 6.02 7.65
N LYS A 122 8.54 5.54 8.43
CA LYS A 122 7.43 6.30 9.00
C LYS A 122 7.40 6.16 10.50
N LEU A 123 6.85 7.16 11.17
CA LEU A 123 6.55 7.15 12.59
C LEU A 123 5.04 7.14 12.78
N VAL A 124 4.54 6.19 13.55
CA VAL A 124 3.20 6.27 14.13
C VAL A 124 3.32 7.19 15.33
N ILE A 125 2.53 8.25 15.36
CA ILE A 125 2.60 9.25 16.44
C ILE A 125 1.25 9.47 17.10
N ILE A 126 1.26 9.85 18.37
CA ILE A 126 0.10 10.45 19.03
C ILE A 126 -0.01 11.91 18.60
N SER A 127 -1.22 12.34 18.25
CA SER A 127 -1.49 13.77 18.08
C SER A 127 -2.58 14.23 19.03
N ASN A 128 -2.49 15.49 19.43
CA ASN A 128 -3.48 16.17 20.27
C ASN A 128 -4.30 17.21 19.47
N SER A 129 -4.14 17.27 18.14
CA SER A 129 -4.89 18.22 17.31
C SER A 129 -6.31 17.72 17.06
N LYS A 130 -7.31 18.50 17.50
CA LYS A 130 -8.75 18.25 17.25
C LYS A 130 -9.18 18.33 15.78
N LYS A 131 -8.26 18.61 14.85
CA LYS A 131 -8.56 18.64 13.40
C LYS A 131 -8.58 17.21 12.87
N GLU A 132 -9.66 16.84 12.17
CA GLU A 132 -9.85 15.50 11.58
C GLU A 132 -8.76 15.12 10.57
N ASP A 133 -8.05 16.10 10.00
CA ASP A 133 -6.98 15.95 9.00
C ASP A 133 -5.57 15.67 9.58
N THR A 134 -5.50 15.19 10.81
CA THR A 134 -4.21 14.97 11.45
C THR A 134 -3.49 13.75 10.87
N GLU A 135 -2.28 13.96 10.32
CA GLU A 135 -1.41 12.90 9.80
C GLU A 135 -1.12 11.83 10.88
N LYS A 136 -1.77 10.66 10.77
CA LYS A 136 -1.61 9.51 11.68
C LYS A 136 -0.21 8.88 11.64
N ASP A 137 0.41 8.98 10.46
CA ASP A 137 1.77 8.53 10.18
C ASP A 137 2.57 9.75 9.66
N ILE A 138 3.74 9.99 10.23
CA ILE A 138 4.68 10.98 9.67
C ILE A 138 5.83 10.27 8.98
N ILE A 139 6.11 10.66 7.73
CA ILE A 139 7.23 10.13 6.96
C ILE A 139 8.50 10.86 7.37
N VAL A 140 9.44 10.14 8.00
CA VAL A 140 10.75 10.66 8.42
C VAL A 140 11.85 10.34 7.42
N MET A 141 11.63 9.36 6.54
CA MET A 141 12.52 9.11 5.41
C MET A 141 11.70 8.61 4.23
N PRO A 142 11.43 9.46 3.21
CA PRO A 142 10.60 9.08 2.07
C PRO A 142 11.21 7.96 1.22
N VAL A 143 12.52 7.98 1.02
CA VAL A 143 13.25 6.98 0.23
C VAL A 143 14.58 6.70 0.92
N ILE A 144 14.82 5.42 1.21
CA ILE A 144 16.09 4.93 1.73
C ILE A 144 16.41 3.59 1.09
N GLU A 145 17.64 3.41 0.67
CA GLU A 145 18.15 2.12 0.21
C GLU A 145 18.18 1.12 1.37
N LYS A 146 17.80 -0.13 1.10
CA LYS A 146 17.74 -1.17 2.10
C LYS A 146 19.09 -1.39 2.81
N ALA A 147 20.20 -1.24 2.09
CA ALA A 147 21.55 -1.36 2.65
C ALA A 147 21.84 -0.30 3.73
N ASN A 148 21.27 0.90 3.59
CA ASN A 148 21.50 2.01 4.51
C ASN A 148 20.47 2.07 5.66
N LEU A 149 19.46 1.19 5.64
CA LEU A 149 18.35 1.23 6.59
C LEU A 149 18.82 1.00 8.04
N GLU A 150 19.71 0.04 8.26
CA GLU A 150 20.24 -0.27 9.59
C GLU A 150 21.05 0.90 10.15
N SER A 151 21.96 1.47 9.35
CA SER A 151 22.72 2.68 9.72
C SER A 151 21.81 3.87 10.04
N PHE A 152 20.76 4.08 9.23
CA PHE A 152 19.78 5.13 9.48
C PHE A 152 19.03 4.92 10.81
N LEU A 153 18.55 3.69 11.06
CA LEU A 153 17.84 3.37 12.29
C LEU A 153 18.77 3.48 13.51
N GLY A 154 20.02 3.01 13.43
CA GLY A 154 21.01 3.17 14.49
C GLY A 154 21.34 4.65 14.80
N LYS A 155 21.41 5.50 13.77
CA LYS A 155 21.68 6.94 13.93
C LYS A 155 20.51 7.69 14.57
N PHE A 156 19.29 7.49 14.06
CA PHE A 156 18.12 8.28 14.47
C PHE A 156 17.33 7.64 15.62
N PHE A 157 17.35 6.31 15.74
CA PHE A 157 16.61 5.50 16.73
C PHE A 157 17.55 4.51 17.45
N PRO A 158 18.58 5.00 18.17
CA PRO A 158 19.61 4.16 18.79
C PRO A 158 19.07 3.21 19.86
N SER A 159 17.86 3.46 20.37
CA SER A 159 17.20 2.58 21.35
C SER A 159 16.67 1.28 20.72
N ILE A 160 16.56 1.18 19.40
CA ILE A 160 16.08 -0.03 18.73
C ILE A 160 17.28 -0.99 18.59
N PRO A 161 17.26 -2.18 19.22
CA PRO A 161 18.36 -3.14 19.14
C PRO A 161 18.29 -3.95 17.84
N ILE A 162 18.82 -3.40 16.76
CA ILE A 162 18.72 -4.01 15.40
C ILE A 162 19.65 -5.22 15.24
N SER A 163 20.75 -5.24 15.99
CA SER A 163 21.79 -6.26 15.91
C SER A 163 21.25 -7.64 16.32
N ASN A 164 21.45 -8.65 15.47
CA ASN A 164 21.10 -10.07 15.71
C ASN A 164 19.61 -10.39 15.94
N LEU A 165 18.72 -9.72 15.21
CA LEU A 165 17.28 -10.03 15.28
C LEU A 165 16.94 -11.41 14.67
N GLU A 166 16.63 -12.38 15.52
CA GLU A 166 16.09 -13.68 15.10
C GLU A 166 14.57 -13.61 14.89
N VAL A 167 14.15 -13.30 13.66
CA VAL A 167 12.72 -13.24 13.31
C VAL A 167 12.13 -14.64 13.19
N LYS A 168 11.28 -15.04 14.15
CA LYS A 168 10.44 -16.23 14.04
C LYS A 168 9.32 -15.96 13.02
N LYS A 169 9.35 -16.69 11.89
CA LYS A 169 8.40 -16.53 10.78
C LYS A 169 7.25 -17.52 10.87
N ALA A 170 6.14 -17.20 10.22
CA ALA A 170 5.04 -18.15 10.04
C ALA A 170 5.51 -19.42 9.32
N SER A 171 5.04 -20.57 9.80
CA SER A 171 5.34 -21.87 9.20
C SER A 171 4.72 -21.97 7.82
N SER A 172 5.41 -22.61 6.86
CA SER A 172 4.85 -22.89 5.53
C SER A 172 3.52 -23.67 5.59
N LYS A 173 3.31 -24.47 6.65
CA LYS A 173 2.06 -25.21 6.87
C LYS A 173 0.83 -24.30 7.01
N THR A 174 1.01 -23.06 7.47
CA THR A 174 -0.11 -22.14 7.69
C THR A 174 -0.51 -21.37 6.43
N PHE A 175 0.29 -21.45 5.36
CA PHE A 175 0.00 -20.76 4.10
C PHE A 175 -1.34 -21.19 3.51
N TYR A 176 -1.69 -22.47 3.70
CA TYR A 176 -2.97 -23.03 3.28
C TYR A 176 -4.16 -22.17 3.75
N TYR A 177 -4.16 -21.65 4.98
CA TYR A 177 -5.31 -20.89 5.49
C TYR A 177 -5.48 -19.53 4.83
N ASP A 178 -4.38 -18.79 4.65
CA ASP A 178 -4.42 -17.49 3.97
C ASP A 178 -4.78 -17.67 2.48
N LEU A 179 -4.20 -18.68 1.82
CA LEU A 179 -4.47 -18.98 0.41
C LEU A 179 -5.89 -19.49 0.19
N ARG A 180 -6.38 -20.43 1.01
CA ARG A 180 -7.76 -20.94 0.93
C ARG A 180 -8.78 -19.81 1.01
N ASN A 181 -8.65 -18.93 2.00
CA ASN A 181 -9.58 -17.82 2.17
C ASN A 181 -9.51 -16.85 0.97
N ALA A 182 -8.32 -16.60 0.43
CA ALA A 182 -8.14 -15.75 -0.74
C ALA A 182 -8.73 -16.37 -2.02
N ILE A 183 -8.56 -17.68 -2.23
CA ILE A 183 -9.14 -18.41 -3.36
C ILE A 183 -10.66 -18.39 -3.28
N ILE A 184 -11.26 -18.62 -2.10
CA ILE A 184 -12.72 -18.54 -1.93
C ILE A 184 -13.24 -17.15 -2.32
N ILE A 185 -12.58 -16.08 -1.86
CA ILE A 185 -12.97 -14.71 -2.23
C ILE A 185 -12.79 -14.47 -3.74
N SER A 186 -11.67 -14.93 -4.32
CA SER A 186 -11.40 -14.81 -5.75
C SER A 186 -12.51 -15.47 -6.57
N VAL A 187 -12.86 -16.72 -6.26
CA VAL A 187 -13.91 -17.48 -6.95
C VAL A 187 -15.26 -16.81 -6.81
N LEU A 188 -15.61 -16.27 -5.63
CA LEU A 188 -16.86 -15.53 -5.46
C LEU A 188 -16.91 -14.28 -6.36
N VAL A 189 -15.81 -13.54 -6.44
CA VAL A 189 -15.70 -12.38 -7.35
C VAL A 189 -15.79 -12.83 -8.81
N ASP A 190 -15.15 -13.93 -9.18
CA ASP A 190 -15.18 -14.48 -10.53
C ASP A 190 -16.58 -14.94 -10.95
N VAL A 191 -17.35 -15.53 -10.04
CA VAL A 191 -18.75 -15.92 -10.30
C VAL A 191 -19.61 -14.67 -10.55
N VAL A 192 -19.50 -13.66 -9.69
CA VAL A 192 -20.31 -12.42 -9.83
C VAL A 192 -19.96 -11.69 -11.12
N LEU A 193 -18.68 -11.44 -11.38
CA LEU A 193 -18.23 -10.76 -12.59
C LEU A 193 -18.45 -11.64 -13.84
N GLY A 194 -18.36 -12.95 -13.69
CA GLY A 194 -18.57 -13.90 -14.77
C GLY A 194 -20.02 -13.95 -15.24
N ILE A 195 -20.99 -13.86 -14.32
CA ILE A 195 -22.42 -13.72 -14.67
C ILE A 195 -22.67 -12.42 -15.42
N MET A 196 -21.98 -11.32 -15.09
CA MET A 196 -22.13 -10.05 -15.81
C MET A 196 -21.46 -10.07 -17.19
N ALA A 197 -20.31 -10.75 -17.31
CA ALA A 197 -19.49 -10.80 -18.52
C ALA A 197 -19.69 -12.07 -19.36
N TYR A 198 -20.74 -12.86 -19.11
CA TYR A 198 -20.93 -14.20 -19.71
C TYR A 198 -20.93 -14.23 -21.24
N ARG A 199 -21.31 -13.11 -21.88
CA ARG A 199 -21.32 -12.98 -23.35
C ARG A 199 -19.93 -12.86 -23.98
N ILE A 200 -18.90 -12.58 -23.19
CA ILE A 200 -17.54 -12.29 -23.67
C ILE A 200 -16.56 -13.25 -22.98
N THR A 201 -16.36 -14.42 -23.56
CA THR A 201 -15.60 -15.53 -22.94
C THR A 201 -14.14 -15.20 -22.63
N TRP A 202 -13.46 -14.40 -23.47
CA TRP A 202 -12.08 -14.00 -23.20
C TRP A 202 -11.97 -13.06 -21.99
N LEU A 203 -13.00 -12.25 -21.70
CA LEU A 203 -13.03 -11.42 -20.50
C LEU A 203 -13.11 -12.26 -19.23
N LEU A 204 -13.75 -13.44 -19.28
CA LEU A 204 -13.78 -14.36 -18.13
C LEU A 204 -12.36 -14.83 -17.78
N ALA A 205 -11.56 -15.19 -18.78
CA ALA A 205 -10.16 -15.60 -18.55
C ALA A 205 -9.32 -14.46 -17.95
N VAL A 206 -9.51 -13.23 -18.43
CA VAL A 206 -8.83 -12.04 -17.89
C VAL A 206 -9.27 -11.75 -16.46
N ILE A 207 -10.58 -11.86 -16.15
CA ILE A 207 -11.13 -11.67 -14.81
C ILE A 207 -10.52 -12.68 -13.83
N ILE A 208 -10.53 -13.97 -14.17
CA ILE A 208 -9.96 -15.04 -13.33
C ILE A 208 -8.47 -14.82 -13.08
N LEU A 209 -7.72 -14.41 -14.10
CA LEU A 209 -6.29 -14.15 -13.96
C LEU A 209 -6.04 -12.93 -13.03
N LEU A 210 -6.76 -11.84 -13.24
CA LEU A 210 -6.60 -10.62 -12.46
C LEU A 210 -7.08 -10.79 -11.02
N SER A 211 -8.20 -11.44 -10.79
CA SER A 211 -8.71 -11.73 -9.45
C SER A 211 -7.75 -12.63 -8.69
N GLY A 212 -7.25 -13.70 -9.32
CA GLY A 212 -6.24 -14.59 -8.77
C GLY A 212 -4.99 -13.81 -8.35
N LEU A 213 -4.48 -12.93 -9.21
CA LEU A 213 -3.33 -12.08 -8.90
C LEU A 213 -3.61 -11.13 -7.71
N ILE A 214 -4.78 -10.49 -7.69
CA ILE A 214 -5.18 -9.49 -6.69
C ILE A 214 -5.44 -10.10 -5.32
N PHE A 215 -6.02 -11.30 -5.23
CA PHE A 215 -6.36 -11.94 -3.96
C PHE A 215 -5.30 -12.92 -3.49
N VAL A 216 -4.87 -13.85 -4.36
CA VAL A 216 -3.94 -14.92 -4.00
C VAL A 216 -2.52 -14.38 -3.83
N GLY A 217 -2.10 -13.44 -4.69
CA GLY A 217 -0.78 -12.81 -4.62
C GLY A 217 -0.49 -12.20 -3.24
N PRO A 218 -1.30 -11.26 -2.75
CA PRO A 218 -1.16 -10.69 -1.41
C PRO A 218 -1.26 -11.71 -0.28
N ALA A 219 -2.15 -12.70 -0.39
CA ALA A 219 -2.30 -13.74 0.61
C ALA A 219 -1.04 -14.60 0.74
N TYR A 220 -0.44 -14.99 -0.38
CA TYR A 220 0.86 -15.67 -0.40
C TYR A 220 1.96 -14.82 0.25
N LEU A 221 2.04 -13.54 -0.12
CA LEU A 221 3.06 -12.65 0.45
C LEU A 221 2.88 -12.43 1.94
N LYS A 222 1.64 -12.32 2.42
CA LYS A 222 1.29 -12.22 3.82
C LYS A 222 1.69 -13.47 4.59
N ALA A 223 1.34 -14.65 4.08
CA ALA A 223 1.71 -15.91 4.72
C ALA A 223 3.24 -16.06 4.83
N ARG A 224 3.97 -15.75 3.75
CA ARG A 224 5.43 -15.88 3.70
C ARG A 224 6.21 -14.89 4.55
N ARG A 225 5.64 -13.71 4.82
CA ARG A 225 6.35 -12.60 5.45
C ARG A 225 5.87 -12.28 6.85
N SER A 226 4.78 -12.91 7.29
CA SER A 226 4.33 -12.77 8.68
C SER A 226 5.43 -13.26 9.62
N GLY A 227 5.83 -12.41 10.55
CA GLY A 227 6.90 -12.71 11.49
C GLY A 227 6.84 -11.84 12.72
N LEU A 228 7.41 -12.36 13.80
CA LEU A 228 7.38 -11.77 15.13
C LEU A 228 8.69 -12.10 15.85
N ALA A 229 9.20 -11.15 16.61
CA ALA A 229 10.34 -11.37 17.49
C ALA A 229 10.30 -10.37 18.65
N ILE A 230 10.63 -10.85 19.84
CA ILE A 230 10.96 -9.99 20.98
C ILE A 230 12.42 -9.59 20.78
N MET A 231 12.69 -8.28 20.69
CA MET A 231 14.06 -7.80 20.46
C MET A 231 14.81 -7.68 21.79
N ASP A 232 14.14 -7.09 22.78
CA ASP A 232 14.63 -6.94 24.16
C ASP A 232 13.42 -6.76 25.12
N LYS A 233 13.67 -6.26 26.33
CA LYS A 233 12.61 -5.96 27.32
C LYS A 233 11.70 -4.79 26.92
N HIS A 234 12.09 -3.98 25.93
CA HIS A 234 11.43 -2.71 25.59
C HIS A 234 10.87 -2.69 24.17
N PHE A 235 11.31 -3.55 23.26
CA PHE A 235 10.91 -3.50 21.84
C PHE A 235 10.40 -4.84 21.32
N LEU A 236 9.26 -4.75 20.64
CA LEU A 236 8.67 -5.82 19.85
C LEU A 236 8.89 -5.54 18.36
N TYR A 237 9.41 -6.55 17.66
CA TYR A 237 9.49 -6.57 16.22
C TYR A 237 8.31 -7.31 15.63
N LEU A 238 7.66 -6.68 14.65
CA LEU A 238 6.54 -7.29 13.94
C LEU A 238 6.66 -7.06 12.44
N GLN A 239 6.49 -8.12 11.66
CA GLN A 239 6.45 -8.03 10.21
C GLN A 239 5.11 -8.56 9.69
N ASN A 240 4.43 -7.76 8.87
CA ASN A 240 3.24 -8.21 8.15
C ASN A 240 3.19 -7.61 6.75
N ASN A 241 2.16 -8.00 6.01
CA ASN A 241 1.85 -7.42 4.71
C ASN A 241 0.45 -6.83 4.72
N GLN A 242 0.35 -5.62 4.18
CA GLN A 242 -0.91 -5.02 3.77
C GLN A 242 -0.93 -5.04 2.23
N PHE A 243 -1.76 -5.91 1.66
CA PHE A 243 -1.74 -6.17 0.23
C PHE A 243 -0.33 -6.59 -0.23
N PHE A 244 0.19 -5.99 -1.30
CA PHE A 244 1.57 -6.20 -1.78
C PHE A 244 2.63 -5.42 -1.00
N SER A 245 2.23 -4.55 -0.06
CA SER A 245 3.16 -3.76 0.75
C SER A 245 3.62 -4.54 1.97
N LYS A 246 4.93 -4.69 2.12
CA LYS A 246 5.56 -5.19 3.34
C LYS A 246 5.66 -4.05 4.34
N ASN A 247 5.19 -4.29 5.56
CA ASN A 247 5.36 -3.40 6.69
C ASN A 247 6.17 -4.11 7.77
N THR A 248 7.21 -3.45 8.24
CA THR A 248 8.00 -3.88 9.40
C THR A 248 7.84 -2.83 10.48
N TYR A 249 7.44 -3.26 11.67
CA TYR A 249 7.15 -2.41 12.83
C TYR A 249 8.16 -2.70 13.93
N PHE A 250 8.70 -1.63 14.49
CA PHE A 250 9.45 -1.63 15.74
C PHE A 250 8.61 -0.87 16.77
N ILE A 251 8.09 -1.59 17.75
CA ILE A 251 7.05 -1.09 18.66
C ILE A 251 7.62 -1.11 20.07
N PRO A 252 7.80 0.05 20.73
CA PRO A 252 8.14 0.11 22.14
C PRO A 252 7.03 -0.52 23.01
N ARG A 253 7.38 -1.26 24.06
CA ARG A 253 6.45 -1.94 24.96
C ARG A 253 5.47 -0.94 25.58
N GLU A 254 5.97 0.23 25.99
CA GLU A 254 5.18 1.29 26.61
C GLU A 254 4.14 1.92 25.67
N SER A 255 4.28 1.74 24.36
CA SER A 255 3.31 2.24 23.36
C SER A 255 2.13 1.29 23.15
N ILE A 256 2.24 0.05 23.63
CA ILE A 256 1.22 -0.98 23.45
C ILE A 256 0.14 -0.78 24.50
N GLN A 257 -1.09 -0.54 24.05
CA GLN A 257 -2.24 -0.34 24.92
C GLN A 257 -2.97 -1.64 25.25
N LEU A 258 -2.91 -2.59 24.31
CA LEU A 258 -3.59 -3.87 24.40
C LEU A 258 -2.86 -4.88 23.53
N ILE A 259 -2.61 -6.06 24.07
CA ILE A 259 -2.24 -7.26 23.33
C ILE A 259 -3.38 -8.27 23.46
N GLU A 260 -3.84 -8.79 22.34
CA GLU A 260 -4.82 -9.85 22.28
C GLU A 260 -4.24 -11.06 21.54
N ARG A 261 -4.28 -12.20 22.22
CA ARG A 261 -4.19 -13.50 21.58
C ARG A 261 -5.56 -13.87 21.01
N ARG A 262 -5.64 -14.11 19.70
CA ARG A 262 -6.86 -14.54 19.02
C ARG A 262 -6.66 -15.92 18.42
N GLN A 263 -7.48 -16.87 18.84
CA GLN A 263 -7.40 -18.26 18.40
C GLN A 263 -8.80 -18.83 18.28
N SER A 264 -9.05 -19.60 17.22
CA SER A 264 -10.28 -20.39 17.10
C SER A 264 -10.05 -21.81 17.61
N VAL A 265 -11.12 -22.52 17.98
CA VAL A 265 -11.04 -23.91 18.46
C VAL A 265 -10.30 -24.83 17.47
N TRP A 266 -10.44 -24.59 16.17
CA TRP A 266 -9.75 -25.34 15.11
C TRP A 266 -8.26 -25.04 15.00
N LEU A 267 -7.86 -23.79 15.30
CA LEU A 267 -6.46 -23.39 15.31
C LEU A 267 -5.75 -23.85 16.59
N ALA A 268 -6.46 -23.90 17.72
CA ALA A 268 -5.97 -24.44 18.99
C ALA A 268 -5.50 -25.89 18.86
N LYS A 269 -6.30 -26.74 18.18
CA LYS A 269 -5.91 -28.14 17.88
C LYS A 269 -4.64 -28.27 17.03
N LYS A 270 -4.18 -27.18 16.42
CA LYS A 270 -3.02 -27.14 15.53
C LYS A 270 -1.88 -26.27 16.07
N SER A 271 -2.00 -25.80 17.32
CA SER A 271 -1.00 -24.98 18.01
C SER A 271 -0.62 -23.70 17.26
N PHE A 272 -1.61 -23.05 16.65
CA PHE A 272 -1.43 -21.77 15.97
C PHE A 272 -2.37 -20.71 16.55
N ALA A 273 -1.92 -19.46 16.60
CA ALA A 273 -2.75 -18.33 16.99
C ALA A 273 -2.50 -17.10 16.12
N HIS A 274 -3.26 -16.03 16.40
CA HIS A 274 -3.04 -14.70 15.87
C HIS A 274 -2.68 -13.77 17.03
N LEU A 275 -1.77 -12.84 16.76
CA LEU A 275 -1.47 -11.73 17.66
C LEU A 275 -2.12 -10.48 17.09
N ARG A 276 -2.89 -9.77 17.91
CA ARG A 276 -3.39 -8.44 17.61
C ARG A 276 -2.90 -7.50 18.70
N LEU A 277 -2.32 -6.38 18.29
CA LEU A 277 -1.88 -5.35 19.21
C LEU A 277 -2.48 -4.00 18.78
N ASN A 278 -2.80 -3.18 19.78
CA ASN A 278 -3.29 -1.83 19.55
C ASN A 278 -2.32 -0.83 20.18
N CYS A 279 -1.96 0.20 19.41
CA CYS A 279 -1.25 1.37 19.91
C CYS A 279 -1.99 2.66 19.51
N ARG A 280 -1.69 3.78 20.18
CA ARG A 280 -2.29 5.07 19.83
C ARG A 280 -1.77 5.57 18.49
N SER A 281 -2.61 6.19 17.68
CA SER A 281 -2.22 6.80 16.41
C SER A 281 -3.13 7.97 16.06
N GLY A 282 -2.56 9.18 15.99
CA GLY A 282 -3.32 10.42 15.91
C GLY A 282 -4.27 10.51 17.12
N ASN A 283 -5.55 10.66 16.83
CA ASN A 283 -6.64 10.69 17.83
C ASN A 283 -7.36 9.32 17.98
N GLY A 284 -6.88 8.27 17.31
CA GLY A 284 -7.50 6.94 17.31
C GLY A 284 -6.52 5.83 17.66
N GLU A 285 -6.90 4.60 17.30
CA GLU A 285 -6.06 3.42 17.48
C GLU A 285 -5.46 2.93 16.15
N ARG A 286 -4.28 2.33 16.26
CA ARG A 286 -3.61 1.60 15.19
C ARG A 286 -3.57 0.13 15.61
N ILE A 287 -4.37 -0.66 14.92
CA ILE A 287 -4.37 -2.11 15.06
C ILE A 287 -3.26 -2.69 14.18
N ILE A 288 -2.34 -3.43 14.78
CA ILE A 288 -1.31 -4.19 14.07
C ILE A 288 -1.54 -5.66 14.40
N ALA A 289 -1.58 -6.51 13.37
CA ALA A 289 -1.87 -7.92 13.55
C ALA A 289 -0.93 -8.80 12.73
N VAL A 290 -0.61 -9.96 13.30
CA VAL A 290 0.02 -11.08 12.60
C VAL A 290 -0.83 -12.32 12.80
N LYS A 291 -0.94 -13.14 11.75
CA LYS A 291 -1.79 -14.32 11.76
C LYS A 291 -0.96 -15.59 11.57
N TYR A 292 -1.42 -16.67 12.21
CA TYR A 292 -0.96 -18.03 11.97
C TYR A 292 0.52 -18.23 12.34
N LEU A 293 0.89 -17.73 13.51
CA LEU A 293 2.17 -18.02 14.16
C LEU A 293 2.01 -19.16 15.17
N PRO A 294 3.10 -19.85 15.55
CA PRO A 294 3.09 -20.81 16.64
C PRO A 294 2.47 -20.20 17.90
N GLU A 295 1.64 -20.97 18.57
CA GLU A 295 0.96 -20.59 19.80
C GLU A 295 1.95 -20.20 20.90
N GLU A 296 2.96 -21.03 21.15
CA GLU A 296 4.01 -20.79 22.14
C GLU A 296 4.71 -19.43 21.96
N LEU A 297 4.95 -19.03 20.71
CA LEU A 297 5.55 -17.73 20.41
C LEU A 297 4.60 -16.57 20.72
N ILE A 298 3.30 -16.75 20.49
CA ILE A 298 2.32 -15.70 20.81
C ILE A 298 2.18 -15.58 22.32
N ASP A 299 2.18 -16.69 23.03
CA ASP A 299 2.12 -16.72 24.50
C ASP A 299 3.37 -16.06 25.09
N GLU A 300 4.56 -16.35 24.54
CA GLU A 300 5.84 -15.67 24.90
C GLU A 300 5.73 -14.13 24.77
N VAL A 301 5.07 -13.63 23.72
CA VAL A 301 4.87 -12.17 23.54
C VAL A 301 3.80 -11.60 24.47
N VAL A 302 2.76 -12.37 24.80
CA VAL A 302 1.73 -11.96 25.75
C VAL A 302 2.31 -11.87 27.15
N ASP A 303 3.09 -12.87 27.57
CA ASP A 303 3.76 -12.90 28.88
C ASP A 303 4.85 -11.82 29.00
N TRP A 304 5.44 -11.44 27.88
CA TRP A 304 6.39 -10.33 27.83
C TRP A 304 5.76 -8.96 28.08
N TYR A 305 4.45 -8.75 27.84
CA TYR A 305 3.75 -7.46 27.96
C TYR A 305 3.20 -7.20 29.36
#